data_AF-A0A1Q9ETG8-F1
#
_entry.id   AF-A0A1Q9ETG8-F1
#
_cell.length_a   1.000
_cell.length_b   1.000
_cell.length_c   1.000
_cell.angle_alpha   90.00
_cell.angle_beta   90.00
_cell.angle_gamma   90.00
#
_symmetry.space_group_name_H-M   'P 1'
#
loop_
_entity.id
_entity.type
_entity.pdbx_description
1 polymer ?
#
loop_
_entity_poly.entity_id
_entity_poly.type
_entity_poly.pdbx_seq_one_letter_code
_entity_poly.pdbx_strand_id
1 'polypeptide(L)'
;MALHGVRVLELEGIGPCPLAACVLADFGADVVTVCRAQGGQARSQGDPVSRGKRSVAVNIKTAEGVKVVQKIASTVDVFLEPFRPGVVEKLGLGPEVLCSENPGLIYGRMTGYGQGGTEFSSMAGHDNNYLALAGTLDFFRRGDEKPFPPANFAGDYAGGAMMLALGVLLALVERSRSGRGQVIDAAMVDGANYTALPLFKWMQSGLVPVGSDGHVVASDFILCQAPHWSDIYLCKEDPDKKGTHQYVSVQAIEPQFYKVLLNGLGLAAEELPAQYDRKAWPQMKSRFASIFLTKTRDEWAEVFAGTDACCVPVLNASEAAAHPHNRRRHSFEPTPGAPGVYEPAPAPKLSRTPGHVPRPCPVPGSDTREVLLASGYSRQEVDFLFQEGVVAEARSERSRQLPHHPPSKRRRADGQQARNPTLLAAVSGTMATVPVNPKPFLNDLTGKLVLCKLKWGMEYKGSLKSIDPYMNLQLLNTEEWVDGSFRGNLGEVFIRCNNVLYIRGMADEESDMD
;
A
#
# COMPACT_ATOMS: atom_id res chain seq x y z
N MET A 1 15.76 14.36 10.11
CA MET A 1 14.84 13.38 9.49
C MET A 1 14.49 13.83 8.07
N ALA A 2 13.90 12.97 7.25
CA ALA A 2 13.67 13.25 5.82
C ALA A 2 12.66 14.38 5.56
N LEU A 3 11.63 14.50 6.40
CA LEU A 3 10.57 15.51 6.27
C LEU A 3 10.72 16.66 7.27
N HIS A 4 11.91 16.84 7.84
CA HIS A 4 12.16 17.94 8.76
C HIS A 4 11.89 19.29 8.07
N GLY A 5 11.09 20.13 8.72
CA GLY A 5 10.66 21.44 8.19
C GLY A 5 9.35 21.40 7.41
N VAL A 6 8.80 20.22 7.10
CA VAL A 6 7.46 20.10 6.49
C VAL A 6 6.40 20.23 7.59
N ARG A 7 5.47 21.17 7.43
CA ARG A 7 4.34 21.38 8.36
C ARG A 7 3.07 20.81 7.78
N VAL A 8 2.34 20.02 8.57
CA VAL A 8 1.11 19.34 8.14
C VAL A 8 -0.02 19.70 9.10
N LEU A 9 -1.15 20.16 8.55
CA LEU A 9 -2.40 20.32 9.29
C LEU A 9 -3.36 19.21 8.87
N GLU A 10 -3.77 18.38 9.83
CA GLU A 10 -4.72 17.29 9.62
C GLU A 10 -6.04 17.61 10.30
N LEU A 11 -7.17 17.50 9.59
CA LEU A 11 -8.47 17.43 10.26
C LEU A 11 -8.69 16.02 10.82
N GLU A 12 -9.08 15.92 12.08
CA GLU A 12 -9.23 14.62 12.77
C GLU A 12 -10.21 13.68 12.05
N GLY A 13 -9.72 12.49 11.73
CA GLY A 13 -10.48 11.36 11.18
C GLY A 13 -10.26 10.07 11.95
N ILE A 14 -10.58 8.95 11.31
CA ILE A 14 -10.31 7.59 11.79
C ILE A 14 -9.68 6.82 10.64
N GLY A 15 -8.70 5.96 10.92
CA GLY A 15 -8.15 5.00 9.97
C GLY A 15 -7.12 5.59 8.99
N PRO A 16 -7.43 5.70 7.68
CA PRO A 16 -6.42 5.95 6.64
C PRO A 16 -5.73 7.31 6.74
N CYS A 17 -6.47 8.41 6.95
CA CYS A 17 -5.88 9.74 7.02
C CYS A 17 -4.99 9.90 8.28
N PRO A 18 -5.46 9.53 9.49
CA PRO A 18 -4.61 9.44 10.69
C PRO A 18 -3.32 8.67 10.48
N LEU A 19 -3.37 7.50 9.82
CA LEU A 19 -2.19 6.71 9.55
C LEU A 19 -1.24 7.41 8.57
N ALA A 20 -1.75 8.03 7.51
CA ALA A 20 -0.92 8.79 6.56
C ALA A 20 -0.15 9.92 7.26
N ALA A 21 -0.85 10.70 8.09
CA ALA A 21 -0.24 11.78 8.85
C ALA A 21 0.76 11.25 9.90
N CYS A 22 0.47 10.10 10.53
CA CYS A 22 1.40 9.42 11.44
C CYS A 22 2.71 9.03 10.72
N VAL A 23 2.61 8.45 9.52
CA VAL A 23 3.78 8.11 8.70
C VAL A 23 4.60 9.37 8.39
N LEU A 24 3.97 10.49 8.03
CA LEU A 24 4.69 11.74 7.79
C LEU A 24 5.41 12.24 9.05
N ALA A 25 4.76 12.17 10.23
CA ALA A 25 5.35 12.52 11.52
C ALA A 25 6.53 11.61 11.90
N ASP A 26 6.41 10.29 11.69
CA ASP A 26 7.46 9.30 11.94
C ASP A 26 8.73 9.58 11.11
N PHE A 27 8.60 10.26 9.96
CA PHE A 27 9.72 10.71 9.12
C PHE A 27 10.05 12.21 9.27
N GLY A 28 9.48 12.88 10.26
CA GLY A 28 9.91 14.17 10.78
C GLY A 28 9.12 15.39 10.34
N ALA A 29 7.95 15.21 9.74
CA ALA A 29 7.02 16.30 9.53
C ALA A 29 6.46 16.78 10.88
N ASP A 30 6.23 18.09 11.01
CA ASP A 30 5.50 18.68 12.13
C ASP A 30 4.01 18.60 11.85
N VAL A 31 3.36 17.61 12.45
CA VAL A 31 1.94 17.30 12.21
C VAL A 31 1.10 17.83 13.36
N VAL A 32 0.12 18.68 13.02
CA VAL A 32 -0.89 19.19 13.94
C VAL A 32 -2.26 18.64 13.55
N THR A 33 -2.90 17.91 14.46
CA THR A 33 -4.27 17.42 14.29
C THR A 33 -5.28 18.39 14.89
N VAL A 34 -6.23 18.83 14.08
CA VAL A 34 -7.41 19.61 14.50
C VAL A 34 -8.46 18.65 15.04
N CYS A 35 -8.55 18.55 16.37
CA CYS A 35 -9.61 17.84 17.05
C CYS A 35 -10.80 18.77 17.35
N ARG A 36 -11.96 18.21 17.68
CA ARG A 36 -13.18 19.00 17.85
C ARG A 36 -13.19 19.69 19.21
N ALA A 37 -13.45 20.99 19.24
CA ALA A 37 -13.91 21.66 20.44
C ALA A 37 -15.44 21.71 20.49
N GLN A 38 -16.05 21.24 21.58
CA GLN A 38 -17.49 21.33 21.82
C GLN A 38 -17.76 21.71 23.26
N GLY A 39 -18.50 22.80 23.49
CA GLY A 39 -18.79 23.31 24.83
C GLY A 39 -17.52 23.66 25.62
N GLY A 40 -16.52 24.26 24.95
CA GLY A 40 -15.23 24.62 25.56
C GLY A 40 -14.34 23.42 25.92
N GLN A 41 -14.62 22.23 25.38
CA GLN A 41 -13.86 21.02 25.68
C GLN A 41 -13.34 20.35 24.42
N ALA A 42 -12.08 19.92 24.45
CA ALA A 42 -11.51 19.09 23.41
C ALA A 42 -12.14 17.69 23.42
N ARG A 43 -12.49 17.19 22.24
CA ARG A 43 -13.03 15.86 21.98
C ARG A 43 -12.21 15.23 20.87
N SER A 44 -11.96 13.94 21.01
CA SER A 44 -11.28 13.14 19.98
C SER A 44 -12.14 11.95 19.58
N GLN A 45 -11.94 11.50 18.35
CA GLN A 45 -12.51 10.26 17.83
C GLN A 45 -11.77 9.01 18.33
N GLY A 46 -10.63 9.17 19.02
CA GLY A 46 -9.93 8.09 19.71
C GLY A 46 -9.12 7.17 18.79
N ASP A 47 -8.66 7.68 17.65
CA ASP A 47 -7.86 6.91 16.70
C ASP A 47 -6.48 6.55 17.29
N PRO A 48 -6.03 5.28 17.19
CA PRO A 48 -4.82 4.82 17.86
C PRO A 48 -3.52 5.28 17.19
N VAL A 49 -3.54 5.83 15.97
CA VAL A 49 -2.33 6.19 15.20
C VAL A 49 -2.05 7.71 15.22
N SER A 50 -1.95 8.25 16.43
CA SER A 50 -1.71 9.69 16.65
C SER A 50 -0.38 10.02 17.33
N ARG A 51 0.51 9.03 17.50
CA ARG A 51 1.88 9.27 17.99
C ARG A 51 2.61 10.29 17.10
N GLY A 52 3.56 11.02 17.68
CA GLY A 52 4.35 12.00 16.94
C GLY A 52 3.67 13.34 16.64
N LYS A 53 2.34 13.44 16.81
CA LYS A 53 1.55 14.63 16.44
C LYS A 53 1.35 15.60 17.62
N ARG A 54 0.99 16.84 17.28
CA ARG A 54 0.43 17.85 18.20
C ARG A 54 -1.09 17.93 18.01
N SER A 55 -1.81 18.42 19.01
CA SER A 55 -3.27 18.57 18.93
C SER A 55 -3.74 19.99 19.24
N VAL A 56 -4.53 20.56 18.32
CA VAL A 56 -5.28 21.81 18.52
C VAL A 56 -6.77 21.49 18.55
N ALA A 57 -7.50 22.00 19.54
CA ALA A 57 -8.95 21.80 19.62
C ALA A 57 -9.68 23.05 19.13
N VAL A 58 -10.46 22.90 18.05
CA VAL A 58 -11.17 24.02 17.40
C VAL A 58 -12.63 23.66 17.15
N ASN A 59 -13.53 24.61 17.38
CA ASN A 59 -14.95 24.48 17.08
C ASN A 59 -15.22 24.95 15.64
N ILE A 60 -14.97 24.06 14.69
CA ILE A 60 -15.15 24.30 13.23
C ILE A 60 -16.62 24.50 12.80
N LYS A 61 -17.59 24.52 13.73
CA LYS A 61 -18.98 24.88 13.45
C LYS A 61 -19.26 26.38 13.57
N THR A 62 -18.29 27.15 14.06
CA THR A 62 -18.37 28.61 14.18
C THR A 62 -17.55 29.27 13.08
N ALA A 63 -17.96 30.47 12.63
CA ALA A 63 -17.22 31.21 11.61
C ALA A 63 -15.79 31.55 12.08
N GLU A 64 -15.64 31.89 13.36
CA GLU A 64 -14.37 32.17 14.02
C GLU A 64 -13.48 30.93 14.06
N GLY A 65 -14.03 29.75 14.37
CA GLY A 65 -13.29 28.49 14.35
C GLY A 65 -12.81 28.10 12.95
N VAL A 66 -13.61 28.36 11.91
CA VAL A 66 -13.18 28.20 10.51
C VAL A 66 -12.01 29.13 10.19
N LYS A 67 -12.10 30.42 10.56
CA LYS A 67 -11.01 31.39 10.38
C LYS A 67 -9.73 30.98 11.12
N VAL A 68 -9.85 30.36 12.29
CA VAL A 68 -8.70 29.79 13.01
C VAL A 68 -8.01 28.73 12.16
N VAL A 69 -8.76 27.76 11.62
CA VAL A 69 -8.19 26.70 10.77
C VAL A 69 -7.60 27.27 9.48
N GLN A 70 -8.27 28.22 8.83
CA GLN A 70 -7.75 28.92 7.63
C GLN A 70 -6.41 29.61 7.93
N LYS A 71 -6.32 30.36 9.04
CA LYS A 71 -5.07 31.03 9.43
C LYS A 71 -3.95 30.03 9.71
N ILE A 72 -4.21 28.90 10.38
CA ILE A 72 -3.19 27.86 10.55
C ILE A 72 -2.81 27.27 9.19
N ALA A 73 -3.79 26.95 8.32
CA ALA A 73 -3.56 26.38 6.99
C ALA A 73 -2.73 27.28 6.07
N SER A 74 -2.85 28.61 6.20
CA SER A 74 -2.03 29.57 5.47
C SER A 74 -0.52 29.46 5.80
N THR A 75 -0.18 28.82 6.92
CA THR A 75 1.19 28.65 7.39
C THR A 75 1.73 27.24 7.22
N VAL A 76 0.98 26.28 6.66
CA VAL A 76 1.47 24.89 6.52
C VAL A 76 1.82 24.52 5.08
N ASP A 77 2.52 23.41 4.91
CA ASP A 77 2.88 22.86 3.62
C ASP A 77 1.82 21.91 3.07
N VAL A 78 1.16 21.19 3.98
CA VAL A 78 0.21 20.13 3.66
C VAL A 78 -1.05 20.30 4.52
N PHE A 79 -2.23 20.19 3.90
CA PHE A 79 -3.51 20.11 4.59
C PHE A 79 -4.18 18.78 4.25
N LEU A 80 -4.57 17.98 5.25
CA LEU A 80 -5.18 16.67 5.07
C LEU A 80 -6.60 16.63 5.63
N GLU A 81 -7.54 16.12 4.83
CA GLU A 81 -8.95 16.00 5.23
C GLU A 81 -9.54 14.60 4.92
N PRO A 82 -10.26 13.98 5.87
CA PRO A 82 -10.82 12.63 5.72
C PRO A 82 -12.33 12.63 5.44
N PHE A 83 -12.92 13.75 5.03
CA PHE A 83 -14.36 13.86 4.91
C PHE A 83 -14.87 13.47 3.53
N ARG A 84 -16.13 13.05 3.49
CA ARG A 84 -16.83 12.85 2.22
C ARG A 84 -16.87 14.16 1.40
N PRO A 85 -16.97 14.05 0.06
CA PRO A 85 -17.03 15.20 -0.83
C PRO A 85 -18.09 16.22 -0.42
N GLY A 86 -17.72 17.50 -0.49
CA GLY A 86 -18.59 18.64 -0.19
C GLY A 86 -18.72 19.00 1.29
N VAL A 87 -18.17 18.23 2.23
CA VAL A 87 -18.26 18.56 3.67
C VAL A 87 -17.37 19.74 4.04
N VAL A 88 -16.09 19.70 3.65
CA VAL A 88 -15.12 20.75 3.98
C VAL A 88 -15.40 22.04 3.20
N GLU A 89 -15.95 21.94 2.00
CA GLU A 89 -16.42 23.08 1.21
C GLU A 89 -17.55 23.83 1.93
N LYS A 90 -18.55 23.10 2.48
CA LYS A 90 -19.63 23.70 3.29
C LYS A 90 -19.12 24.37 4.56
N LEU A 91 -17.95 23.97 5.05
CA LEU A 91 -17.28 24.59 6.19
C LEU A 91 -16.38 25.78 5.79
N GLY A 92 -16.19 26.06 4.50
CA GLY A 92 -15.26 27.09 4.03
C GLY A 92 -13.77 26.69 4.09
N LEU A 93 -13.49 25.38 4.18
CA LEU A 93 -12.14 24.82 4.26
C LEU A 93 -11.78 24.00 3.01
N GLY A 94 -12.53 24.15 1.92
CA GLY A 94 -12.27 23.44 0.67
C GLY A 94 -10.99 23.89 -0.04
N PRO A 95 -10.51 23.09 -1.01
CA PRO A 95 -9.25 23.34 -1.71
C PRO A 95 -9.23 24.67 -2.46
N GLU A 96 -10.34 25.09 -3.07
CA GLU A 96 -10.42 26.38 -3.79
C GLU A 96 -10.06 27.56 -2.87
N VAL A 97 -10.58 27.54 -1.63
CA VAL A 97 -10.32 28.61 -0.65
C VAL A 97 -8.88 28.52 -0.17
N LEU A 98 -8.47 27.39 0.40
CA LEU A 98 -7.16 27.29 1.07
C LEU A 98 -5.99 27.39 0.08
N CYS A 99 -6.11 26.82 -1.12
CA CYS A 99 -5.04 26.91 -2.14
C CYS A 99 -4.98 28.30 -2.80
N SER A 100 -6.06 29.09 -2.78
CA SER A 100 -6.00 30.48 -3.25
C SER A 100 -5.21 31.38 -2.29
N GLU A 101 -5.35 31.13 -0.98
CA GLU A 101 -4.61 31.85 0.06
C GLU A 101 -3.16 31.37 0.17
N ASN A 102 -2.91 30.08 -0.07
CA ASN A 102 -1.59 29.48 -0.09
C ASN A 102 -1.39 28.66 -1.39
N PRO A 103 -0.88 29.29 -2.47
CA PRO A 103 -0.65 28.61 -3.76
C PRO A 103 0.38 27.46 -3.70
N GLY A 104 1.17 27.39 -2.63
CA GLY A 104 2.13 26.31 -2.36
C GLY A 104 1.52 25.13 -1.57
N LEU A 105 0.25 25.19 -1.18
CA LEU A 105 -0.39 24.19 -0.33
C LEU A 105 -0.65 22.88 -1.06
N ILE A 106 -0.19 21.78 -0.46
CA ILE A 106 -0.54 20.43 -0.89
C ILE A 106 -1.80 20.02 -0.13
N TYR A 107 -2.91 19.87 -0.84
CA TYR A 107 -4.22 19.58 -0.24
C TYR A 107 -4.58 18.11 -0.46
N GLY A 108 -4.50 17.29 0.59
CA GLY A 108 -4.79 15.86 0.56
C GLY A 108 -6.21 15.53 0.97
N ARG A 109 -6.92 14.78 0.12
CA ARG A 109 -8.31 14.34 0.33
C ARG A 109 -8.34 12.84 0.44
N MET A 110 -8.72 12.33 1.61
CA MET A 110 -8.85 10.89 1.85
C MET A 110 -10.31 10.47 1.79
N THR A 111 -10.69 9.72 0.76
CA THR A 111 -12.07 9.25 0.57
C THR A 111 -12.12 7.76 0.24
N GLY A 112 -13.32 7.18 0.35
CA GLY A 112 -13.57 5.81 -0.09
C GLY A 112 -13.54 5.65 -1.60
N TYR A 113 -14.31 6.50 -2.29
CA TYR A 113 -14.70 6.32 -3.68
C TYR A 113 -14.29 7.49 -4.60
N GLY A 114 -13.43 8.39 -4.13
CA GLY A 114 -13.01 9.59 -4.87
C GLY A 114 -13.95 10.78 -4.70
N GLN A 115 -13.50 11.95 -5.17
CA GLN A 115 -14.21 13.22 -5.01
C GLN A 115 -15.39 13.41 -5.96
N GLY A 116 -15.47 12.62 -7.03
CA GLY A 116 -16.56 12.70 -7.99
C GLY A 116 -16.59 11.51 -8.96
N GLY A 117 -17.43 11.62 -9.99
CA GLY A 117 -17.52 10.64 -11.08
C GLY A 117 -18.74 9.74 -11.04
N THR A 118 -19.28 9.40 -9.85
CA THR A 118 -20.48 8.54 -9.71
C THR A 118 -21.23 8.83 -8.39
N GLU A 119 -22.38 8.17 -8.18
CA GLU A 119 -23.12 8.17 -6.92
C GLU A 119 -22.31 7.66 -5.72
N PHE A 120 -21.28 6.82 -5.97
CA PHE A 120 -20.44 6.24 -4.94
C PHE A 120 -19.63 7.28 -4.16
N SER A 121 -19.27 8.41 -4.77
CA SER A 121 -18.52 9.49 -4.10
C SER A 121 -19.24 9.99 -2.84
N SER A 122 -20.57 9.87 -2.76
CA SER A 122 -21.37 10.28 -1.60
C SER A 122 -21.63 9.15 -0.57
N MET A 123 -21.29 7.90 -0.91
CA MET A 123 -21.56 6.73 -0.09
C MET A 123 -20.55 6.58 1.05
N ALA A 124 -21.03 6.10 2.18
CA ALA A 124 -20.16 5.59 3.24
C ALA A 124 -19.66 4.18 2.86
N GLY A 125 -18.47 3.84 3.35
CA GLY A 125 -17.90 2.52 3.21
C GLY A 125 -16.84 2.28 4.28
N HIS A 126 -16.37 1.04 4.33
CA HIS A 126 -15.19 0.61 5.07
C HIS A 126 -14.37 -0.31 4.18
N ASP A 127 -13.15 -0.67 4.61
CA ASP A 127 -12.18 -1.48 3.87
C ASP A 127 -12.80 -2.52 2.91
N ASN A 128 -13.64 -3.43 3.43
CA ASN A 128 -14.28 -4.49 2.65
C ASN A 128 -15.12 -3.97 1.47
N ASN A 129 -15.82 -2.85 1.64
CA ASN A 129 -16.64 -2.24 0.59
C ASN A 129 -15.76 -1.68 -0.54
N TYR A 130 -14.61 -1.12 -0.19
CA TYR A 130 -13.66 -0.57 -1.15
C TYR A 130 -12.99 -1.71 -1.94
N LEU A 131 -12.52 -2.76 -1.26
CA LEU A 131 -11.97 -3.95 -1.92
C LEU A 131 -13.00 -4.68 -2.79
N ALA A 132 -14.26 -4.73 -2.34
CA ALA A 132 -15.34 -5.34 -3.12
C ALA A 132 -15.58 -4.57 -4.43
N LEU A 133 -15.66 -3.24 -4.37
CA LEU A 133 -15.86 -2.43 -5.57
C LEU A 133 -14.63 -2.42 -6.49
N ALA A 134 -13.42 -2.47 -5.91
CA ALA A 134 -12.17 -2.64 -6.64
C ALA A 134 -12.05 -4.03 -7.31
N GLY A 135 -12.91 -4.99 -6.99
CA GLY A 135 -12.80 -6.38 -7.43
C GLY A 135 -11.63 -7.14 -6.78
N THR A 136 -10.86 -6.50 -5.91
CA THR A 136 -9.65 -7.06 -5.30
C THR A 136 -9.96 -7.97 -4.11
N LEU A 137 -11.16 -7.84 -3.51
CA LEU A 137 -11.60 -8.74 -2.46
C LEU A 137 -11.65 -10.20 -2.95
N ASP A 138 -11.92 -10.42 -4.24
CA ASP A 138 -12.06 -11.74 -4.84
C ASP A 138 -10.76 -12.58 -4.79
N PHE A 139 -9.60 -11.92 -4.76
CA PHE A 139 -8.31 -12.59 -4.61
C PHE A 139 -8.10 -13.26 -3.24
N PHE A 140 -8.92 -12.92 -2.24
CA PHE A 140 -8.81 -13.49 -0.89
C PHE A 140 -9.72 -14.71 -0.65
N ARG A 141 -10.17 -15.38 -1.71
CA ARG A 141 -10.90 -16.65 -1.62
C ARG A 141 -10.01 -17.79 -1.15
N ARG A 142 -10.65 -18.81 -0.58
CA ARG A 142 -10.04 -20.10 -0.21
C ARG A 142 -10.95 -21.22 -0.69
N GLY A 143 -10.49 -22.00 -1.68
CA GLY A 143 -11.36 -22.98 -2.35
C GLY A 143 -12.67 -22.34 -2.83
N ASP A 144 -13.79 -23.00 -2.52
CA ASP A 144 -15.14 -22.56 -2.89
C ASP A 144 -15.80 -21.64 -1.82
N GLU A 145 -15.04 -21.19 -0.82
CA GLU A 145 -15.57 -20.31 0.22
C GLU A 145 -15.77 -18.87 -0.30
N LYS A 146 -16.55 -18.09 0.47
CA LYS A 146 -16.62 -16.64 0.26
C LYS A 146 -15.23 -16.00 0.46
N PRO A 147 -14.91 -14.87 -0.22
CA PRO A 147 -13.65 -14.18 0.02
C PRO A 147 -13.51 -13.74 1.48
N PHE A 148 -12.30 -13.89 2.04
CA PHE A 148 -12.01 -13.51 3.42
C PHE A 148 -11.36 -12.12 3.48
N PRO A 149 -11.99 -11.11 4.11
CA PRO A 149 -11.43 -9.76 4.10
C PRO A 149 -10.12 -9.65 4.91
N PRO A 150 -9.08 -8.95 4.39
CA PRO A 150 -7.75 -8.88 5.00
C PRO A 150 -7.65 -7.84 6.14
N ALA A 151 -8.68 -7.72 6.97
CA ALA A 151 -8.86 -6.58 7.90
C ALA A 151 -8.66 -5.25 7.15
N ASN A 152 -8.14 -4.20 7.81
CA ASN A 152 -7.96 -2.87 7.20
C ASN A 152 -6.64 -2.72 6.40
N PHE A 153 -5.88 -3.81 6.20
CA PHE A 153 -4.54 -3.70 5.61
C PHE A 153 -4.55 -3.29 4.14
N ALA A 154 -5.53 -3.76 3.35
CA ALA A 154 -5.48 -3.64 1.90
C ALA A 154 -6.20 -2.39 1.38
N GLY A 155 -7.42 -2.11 1.84
CA GLY A 155 -8.21 -0.96 1.37
C GLY A 155 -7.78 0.32 2.08
N ASP A 156 -7.97 0.37 3.39
CA ASP A 156 -7.73 1.57 4.20
C ASP A 156 -6.23 1.90 4.24
N TYR A 157 -5.37 0.95 4.61
CA TYR A 157 -3.97 1.27 4.88
C TYR A 157 -3.11 1.26 3.61
N ALA A 158 -3.11 0.18 2.82
CA ALA A 158 -2.35 0.14 1.58
C ALA A 158 -2.96 1.03 0.49
N GLY A 159 -4.27 0.93 0.27
CA GLY A 159 -4.98 1.71 -0.75
C GLY A 159 -5.24 3.18 -0.35
N GLY A 160 -5.47 3.46 0.93
CA GLY A 160 -5.70 4.82 1.42
C GLY A 160 -4.42 5.47 1.96
N ALA A 161 -4.05 5.11 3.20
CA ALA A 161 -3.03 5.80 3.97
C ALA A 161 -1.68 5.93 3.23
N MET A 162 -1.19 4.81 2.69
CA MET A 162 0.08 4.79 1.98
C MET A 162 0.02 5.52 0.63
N MET A 163 -1.11 5.49 -0.07
CA MET A 163 -1.29 6.25 -1.31
C MET A 163 -1.37 7.76 -1.05
N LEU A 164 -2.02 8.19 0.02
CA LEU A 164 -2.03 9.60 0.41
C LEU A 164 -0.64 10.07 0.85
N ALA A 165 0.06 9.30 1.67
CA ALA A 165 1.44 9.62 2.05
C ALA A 165 2.35 9.70 0.81
N LEU A 166 2.25 8.74 -0.12
CA LEU A 166 2.95 8.79 -1.40
C LEU A 166 2.58 10.04 -2.21
N GLY A 167 1.30 10.38 -2.31
CA GLY A 167 0.82 11.58 -3.00
C GLY A 167 1.42 12.85 -2.42
N VAL A 168 1.50 12.97 -1.09
CA VAL A 168 2.15 14.10 -0.41
C VAL A 168 3.62 14.18 -0.78
N LEU A 169 4.35 13.05 -0.75
CA LEU A 169 5.77 13.03 -1.13
C LEU A 169 5.98 13.42 -2.60
N LEU A 170 5.15 12.92 -3.51
CA LEU A 170 5.21 13.28 -4.93
C LEU A 170 4.94 14.76 -5.15
N ALA A 171 3.92 15.32 -4.48
CA ALA A 171 3.58 16.73 -4.55
C ALA A 171 4.67 17.62 -3.93
N LEU A 172 5.33 17.19 -2.84
CA LEU A 172 6.48 17.91 -2.27
C LEU A 172 7.66 17.96 -3.26
N VAL A 173 7.93 16.85 -3.96
CA VAL A 173 8.97 16.78 -5.00
C VAL A 173 8.62 17.66 -6.19
N GLU A 174 7.37 17.63 -6.66
CA GLU A 174 6.89 18.50 -7.75
C GLU A 174 7.04 19.97 -7.37
N ARG A 175 6.52 20.34 -6.19
CA ARG A 175 6.56 21.70 -5.63
C ARG A 175 7.98 22.25 -5.51
N SER A 176 8.98 21.39 -5.26
CA SER A 176 10.38 21.82 -5.20
C SER A 176 10.92 22.41 -6.52
N ARG A 177 10.24 22.12 -7.64
CA ARG A 177 10.58 22.63 -8.98
C ARG A 177 9.61 23.71 -9.43
N SER A 178 8.32 23.50 -9.22
CA SER A 178 7.26 24.39 -9.71
C SER A 178 6.98 25.57 -8.77
N GLY A 179 7.30 25.42 -7.47
CA GLY A 179 6.87 26.32 -6.40
C GLY A 179 5.36 26.24 -6.08
N ARG A 180 4.61 25.32 -6.70
CA ARG A 180 3.16 25.21 -6.59
C ARG A 180 2.73 23.97 -5.82
N GLY A 181 1.68 24.11 -5.03
CA GLY A 181 0.97 22.99 -4.44
C GLY A 181 -0.02 22.37 -5.43
N GLN A 182 -0.68 21.31 -4.99
CA GLN A 182 -1.71 20.63 -5.75
C GLN A 182 -2.69 19.88 -4.84
N VAL A 183 -3.86 19.56 -5.39
CA VAL A 183 -4.84 18.71 -4.72
C VAL A 183 -4.52 17.24 -5.02
N ILE A 184 -4.53 16.40 -3.99
CA ILE A 184 -4.43 14.96 -4.07
C ILE A 184 -5.81 14.39 -3.78
N ASP A 185 -6.42 13.73 -4.76
CA ASP A 185 -7.59 12.86 -4.54
C ASP A 185 -7.09 11.44 -4.27
N ALA A 186 -7.08 11.03 -3.00
CA ALA A 186 -6.68 9.70 -2.57
C ALA A 186 -7.93 8.88 -2.23
N ALA A 187 -8.48 8.21 -3.25
CA ALA A 187 -9.57 7.26 -3.08
C ALA A 187 -9.04 5.87 -2.71
N MET A 188 -9.58 5.27 -1.65
CA MET A 188 -9.20 3.92 -1.21
C MET A 188 -9.47 2.86 -2.29
N VAL A 189 -10.55 3.00 -3.07
CA VAL A 189 -10.82 2.11 -4.21
C VAL A 189 -9.74 2.20 -5.29
N ASP A 190 -9.29 3.41 -5.63
CA ASP A 190 -8.23 3.59 -6.63
C ASP A 190 -6.89 3.04 -6.15
N GLY A 191 -6.57 3.26 -4.87
CA GLY A 191 -5.37 2.68 -4.27
C GLY A 191 -5.41 1.17 -4.17
N ALA A 192 -6.57 0.58 -3.86
CA ALA A 192 -6.76 -0.87 -3.90
C ALA A 192 -6.57 -1.42 -5.33
N ASN A 193 -7.12 -0.75 -6.35
CA ASN A 193 -6.88 -1.09 -7.75
C ASN A 193 -5.40 -1.01 -8.12
N TYR A 194 -4.73 0.08 -7.72
CA TYR A 194 -3.35 0.34 -8.06
C TYR A 194 -2.39 -0.67 -7.43
N THR A 195 -2.59 -0.99 -6.14
CA THR A 195 -1.78 -2.00 -5.44
C THR A 195 -2.01 -3.41 -5.95
N ALA A 196 -3.19 -3.70 -6.50
CA ALA A 196 -3.52 -4.98 -7.14
C ALA A 196 -3.11 -5.09 -8.62
N LEU A 197 -2.45 -4.08 -9.19
CA LEU A 197 -2.04 -4.07 -10.62
C LEU A 197 -1.36 -5.38 -11.08
N PRO A 198 -0.41 -5.99 -10.34
CA PRO A 198 0.19 -7.26 -10.77
C PRO A 198 -0.82 -8.40 -10.83
N LEU A 199 -1.78 -8.46 -9.90
CA LEU A 199 -2.81 -9.50 -9.87
C LEU A 199 -3.76 -9.39 -11.05
N PHE A 200 -4.16 -8.17 -11.42
CA PHE A 200 -4.94 -7.95 -12.64
C PHE A 200 -4.17 -8.37 -13.90
N LYS A 201 -2.88 -8.07 -13.98
CA LYS A 201 -2.04 -8.50 -15.12
C LYS A 201 -1.91 -10.01 -15.17
N TRP A 202 -1.70 -10.66 -14.04
CA TRP A 202 -1.63 -12.11 -13.97
C TRP A 202 -2.96 -12.78 -14.32
N MET A 203 -4.09 -12.23 -13.87
CA MET A 203 -5.42 -12.67 -14.28
C MET A 203 -5.61 -12.57 -15.80
N GLN A 204 -5.28 -11.41 -16.40
CA GLN A 204 -5.38 -11.20 -17.85
C GLN A 204 -4.46 -12.13 -18.66
N SER A 205 -3.31 -12.51 -18.10
CA SER A 205 -2.40 -13.49 -18.72
C SER A 205 -2.76 -14.95 -18.47
N GLY A 206 -3.80 -15.23 -17.67
CA GLY A 206 -4.21 -16.58 -17.28
C GLY A 206 -3.37 -17.23 -16.15
N LEU A 207 -2.47 -16.48 -15.52
CA LEU A 207 -1.68 -16.94 -14.37
C LEU A 207 -2.50 -16.99 -13.08
N VAL A 208 -3.45 -16.07 -12.89
CA VAL A 208 -4.52 -16.23 -11.89
C VAL A 208 -5.65 -17.00 -12.56
N PRO A 209 -5.99 -18.22 -12.10
CA PRO A 209 -7.08 -18.99 -12.68
C PRO A 209 -8.42 -18.35 -12.32
N VAL A 210 -9.27 -18.22 -13.34
CA VAL A 210 -10.60 -17.61 -13.24
C VAL A 210 -11.64 -18.58 -13.79
N GLY A 211 -12.76 -18.72 -13.10
CA GLY A 211 -13.87 -19.57 -13.48
C GLY A 211 -14.67 -18.98 -14.64
N SER A 212 -15.62 -19.76 -15.17
CA SER A 212 -16.53 -19.28 -16.22
C SER A 212 -17.41 -18.11 -15.77
N ASP A 213 -17.57 -17.92 -14.46
CA ASP A 213 -18.31 -16.83 -13.82
C ASP A 213 -17.46 -15.57 -13.61
N GLY A 214 -16.17 -15.59 -13.97
CA GLY A 214 -15.27 -14.46 -13.82
C GLY A 214 -14.63 -14.33 -12.43
N HIS A 215 -14.90 -15.26 -11.50
CA HIS A 215 -14.30 -15.26 -10.17
C HIS A 215 -13.00 -16.06 -10.10
N VAL A 216 -12.10 -15.68 -9.19
CA VAL A 216 -10.85 -16.38 -8.93
C VAL A 216 -11.12 -17.81 -8.44
N VAL A 217 -10.50 -18.78 -9.09
CA VAL A 217 -10.51 -20.20 -8.67
C VAL A 217 -9.38 -20.41 -7.67
N ALA A 218 -9.64 -20.10 -6.40
CA ALA A 218 -8.62 -20.14 -5.34
C ALA A 218 -8.03 -21.54 -5.14
N SER A 219 -8.76 -22.61 -5.47
CA SER A 219 -8.27 -24.00 -5.41
C SER A 219 -7.20 -24.34 -6.45
N ASP A 220 -7.01 -23.50 -7.46
CA ASP A 220 -5.97 -23.65 -8.50
C ASP A 220 -4.92 -22.53 -8.46
N PHE A 221 -5.13 -21.50 -7.63
CA PHE A 221 -4.28 -20.33 -7.62
C PHE A 221 -3.05 -20.52 -6.72
N ILE A 222 -1.87 -20.52 -7.34
CA ILE A 222 -0.58 -20.80 -6.68
C ILE A 222 -0.23 -19.90 -5.48
N LEU A 223 -0.84 -18.71 -5.38
CA LEU A 223 -0.63 -17.78 -4.27
C LEU A 223 -1.71 -17.84 -3.18
N CYS A 224 -2.83 -18.53 -3.40
CA CYS A 224 -4.00 -18.55 -2.49
C CYS A 224 -4.25 -19.91 -1.86
N GLN A 225 -3.21 -20.55 -1.31
CA GLN A 225 -3.34 -21.79 -0.55
C GLN A 225 -3.73 -23.01 -1.41
N ALA A 226 -3.61 -22.97 -2.74
CA ALA A 226 -3.91 -24.11 -3.63
C ALA A 226 -2.84 -25.23 -3.60
N PRO A 227 -1.53 -24.94 -3.68
CA PRO A 227 -0.49 -25.96 -3.67
C PRO A 227 -0.08 -26.36 -2.25
N HIS A 228 0.41 -27.58 -2.05
CA HIS A 228 0.93 -28.05 -0.75
C HIS A 228 2.21 -27.34 -0.29
N TRP A 229 2.89 -26.63 -1.18
CA TRP A 229 4.08 -25.81 -0.89
C TRP A 229 3.77 -24.32 -0.77
N SER A 230 2.50 -23.92 -0.74
CA SER A 230 2.06 -22.55 -0.54
C SER A 230 0.78 -22.61 0.28
N ASP A 231 0.89 -22.83 1.60
CA ASP A 231 -0.24 -23.09 2.51
C ASP A 231 0.10 -22.76 3.98
N ILE A 232 -0.87 -22.90 4.89
CA ILE A 232 -0.72 -22.76 6.35
C ILE A 232 -1.08 -24.08 7.03
N TYR A 233 -0.14 -24.66 7.77
CA TYR A 233 -0.29 -25.98 8.38
C TYR A 233 -0.40 -25.94 9.89
N LEU A 234 -1.40 -26.67 10.43
CA LEU A 234 -1.54 -26.92 11.86
C LEU A 234 -0.39 -27.81 12.33
N CYS A 235 0.22 -27.43 13.45
CA CYS A 235 1.28 -28.19 14.10
C CYS A 235 0.74 -29.02 15.26
N LYS A 236 1.58 -29.93 15.79
CA LYS A 236 1.28 -30.65 17.03
C LYS A 236 0.92 -29.68 18.15
N GLU A 237 -0.04 -30.06 19.00
CA GLU A 237 -0.37 -29.30 20.20
C GLU A 237 0.87 -29.17 21.09
N ASP A 238 1.10 -27.94 21.55
CA ASP A 238 2.14 -27.59 22.49
C ASP A 238 1.53 -27.56 23.91
N PRO A 239 1.94 -28.45 24.83
CA PRO A 239 1.42 -28.50 26.20
C PRO A 239 1.59 -27.18 26.97
N ASP A 240 2.53 -26.31 26.57
CA ASP A 240 2.77 -25.01 27.20
C ASP A 240 1.85 -23.91 26.64
N LYS A 241 1.13 -24.18 25.53
CA LYS A 241 0.23 -23.24 24.84
C LYS A 241 -1.20 -23.78 24.72
N LYS A 242 -1.68 -24.42 25.79
CA LYS A 242 -3.00 -25.08 25.86
C LYS A 242 -4.13 -24.19 25.35
N GLY A 243 -5.02 -24.79 24.56
CA GLY A 243 -6.21 -24.12 24.03
C GLY A 243 -5.94 -23.17 22.86
N THR A 244 -4.73 -23.18 22.29
CA THR A 244 -4.40 -22.40 21.10
C THR A 244 -3.85 -23.30 19.99
N HIS A 245 -4.44 -23.21 18.80
CA HIS A 245 -3.88 -23.87 17.63
C HIS A 245 -2.67 -23.08 17.12
N GLN A 246 -1.59 -23.80 16.83
CA GLN A 246 -0.31 -23.24 16.41
C GLN A 246 -0.02 -23.65 14.97
N TYR A 247 0.45 -22.71 14.15
CA TYR A 247 0.60 -22.92 12.71
C TYR A 247 1.97 -22.51 12.19
N VAL A 248 2.39 -23.12 11.09
CA VAL A 248 3.49 -22.65 10.25
C VAL A 248 2.95 -22.23 8.88
N SER A 249 3.56 -21.21 8.29
CA SER A 249 3.32 -20.79 6.92
C SER A 249 4.41 -21.36 6.02
N VAL A 250 4.01 -21.88 4.86
CA VAL A 250 4.90 -22.43 3.84
C VAL A 250 4.65 -21.69 2.52
N GLN A 251 5.71 -21.25 1.83
CA GLN A 251 5.63 -20.66 0.49
C GLN A 251 6.89 -20.95 -0.35
N ALA A 252 7.16 -22.23 -0.62
CA ALA A 252 8.31 -22.70 -1.38
C ALA A 252 7.98 -22.86 -2.88
N ILE A 253 7.84 -21.73 -3.58
CA ILE A 253 7.40 -21.70 -4.99
C ILE A 253 8.50 -22.25 -5.92
N GLU A 254 9.74 -21.86 -5.68
CA GLU A 254 10.87 -22.21 -6.54
C GLU A 254 11.34 -23.66 -6.27
N PRO A 255 11.65 -24.46 -7.32
CA PRO A 255 12.00 -25.87 -7.15
C PRO A 255 13.16 -26.16 -6.19
N GLN A 256 14.17 -25.29 -6.16
CA GLN A 256 15.30 -25.44 -5.24
C GLN A 256 14.89 -25.22 -3.77
N PHE A 257 13.98 -24.29 -3.49
CA PHE A 257 13.47 -24.03 -2.14
C PHE A 257 12.51 -25.15 -1.71
N TYR A 258 11.69 -25.65 -2.63
CA TYR A 258 10.85 -26.83 -2.41
C TYR A 258 11.68 -28.06 -2.06
N LYS A 259 12.83 -28.28 -2.71
CA LYS A 259 13.75 -29.36 -2.34
C LYS A 259 14.29 -29.21 -0.90
N VAL A 260 14.64 -27.99 -0.47
CA VAL A 260 15.08 -27.74 0.91
C VAL A 260 13.96 -28.02 1.90
N LEU A 261 12.72 -27.62 1.57
CA LEU A 261 11.53 -27.94 2.37
C LEU A 261 11.33 -29.46 2.49
N LEU A 262 11.39 -30.21 1.38
CA LEU A 262 11.27 -31.67 1.40
C LEU A 262 12.33 -32.34 2.27
N ASN A 263 13.57 -31.83 2.25
CA ASN A 263 14.63 -32.32 3.14
C ASN A 263 14.27 -32.12 4.61
N GLY A 264 13.83 -30.92 5.00
CA GLY A 264 13.43 -30.64 6.39
C GLY A 264 12.19 -31.41 6.85
N LEU A 265 11.28 -31.74 5.93
CA LEU A 265 10.13 -32.60 6.19
C LEU A 265 10.47 -34.10 6.23
N GLY A 266 11.71 -34.48 5.91
CA GLY A 266 12.13 -35.89 5.84
C GLY A 266 11.63 -36.65 4.61
N LEU A 267 11.24 -35.92 3.56
CA LEU A 267 10.66 -36.47 2.32
C LEU A 267 11.67 -36.58 1.17
N ALA A 268 12.94 -36.24 1.39
CA ALA A 268 13.97 -36.16 0.35
C ALA A 268 14.19 -37.47 -0.44
N ALA A 269 13.99 -38.61 0.23
CA ALA A 269 14.20 -39.95 -0.32
C ALA A 269 12.91 -40.59 -0.86
N GLU A 270 11.76 -39.92 -0.71
CA GLU A 270 10.48 -40.42 -1.21
C GLU A 270 10.32 -40.06 -2.70
N GLU A 271 9.77 -40.98 -3.49
CA GLU A 271 9.29 -40.66 -4.84
C GLU A 271 7.96 -39.91 -4.73
N LEU A 272 7.99 -38.61 -4.99
CA LEU A 272 6.83 -37.73 -4.90
C LEU A 272 6.33 -37.28 -6.29
N PRO A 273 5.04 -36.93 -6.42
CA PRO A 273 4.53 -36.23 -7.60
C PRO A 273 5.30 -34.94 -7.89
N ALA A 274 5.31 -34.52 -9.15
CA ALA A 274 5.94 -33.26 -9.54
C ALA A 274 5.30 -32.07 -8.81
N GLN A 275 6.13 -31.10 -8.40
CA GLN A 275 5.70 -29.94 -7.60
C GLN A 275 4.46 -29.22 -8.17
N TYR A 276 4.41 -29.05 -9.49
CA TYR A 276 3.35 -28.33 -10.21
C TYR A 276 2.24 -29.25 -10.77
N ASP A 277 2.21 -30.53 -10.40
CA ASP A 277 1.08 -31.40 -10.71
C ASP A 277 -0.13 -31.05 -9.83
N ARG A 278 -1.04 -30.23 -10.37
CA ARG A 278 -2.24 -29.77 -9.69
C ARG A 278 -3.14 -30.90 -9.20
N LYS A 279 -3.17 -32.03 -9.93
CA LYS A 279 -4.01 -33.18 -9.55
C LYS A 279 -3.50 -33.84 -8.28
N ALA A 280 -2.21 -33.74 -8.00
CA ALA A 280 -1.57 -34.29 -6.81
C ALA A 280 -1.63 -33.36 -5.59
N TRP A 281 -1.89 -32.05 -5.76
CA TRP A 281 -1.89 -31.08 -4.65
C TRP A 281 -2.81 -31.48 -3.48
N PRO A 282 -4.06 -31.95 -3.67
CA PRO A 282 -4.91 -32.35 -2.54
C PRO A 282 -4.32 -33.50 -1.70
N GLN A 283 -3.73 -34.49 -2.36
CA GLN A 283 -3.06 -35.61 -1.68
C GLN A 283 -1.81 -35.12 -0.95
N MET A 284 -0.99 -34.31 -1.61
CA MET A 284 0.24 -33.79 -1.04
C MET A 284 0.00 -32.83 0.13
N LYS A 285 -1.09 -32.06 0.10
CA LYS A 285 -1.53 -31.24 1.25
C LYS A 285 -1.85 -32.10 2.45
N SER A 286 -2.58 -33.19 2.25
CA SER A 286 -2.92 -34.13 3.32
C SER A 286 -1.64 -34.76 3.91
N ARG A 287 -0.67 -35.11 3.04
CA ARG A 287 0.65 -35.59 3.46
C ARG A 287 1.39 -34.56 4.30
N PHE A 288 1.52 -33.32 3.81
CA PHE A 288 2.21 -32.24 4.52
C PHE A 288 1.54 -31.94 5.86
N ALA A 289 0.21 -31.84 5.91
CA ALA A 289 -0.54 -31.63 7.14
C ALA A 289 -0.25 -32.73 8.17
N SER A 290 -0.22 -34.00 7.76
CA SER A 290 0.11 -35.11 8.66
C SER A 290 1.52 -35.02 9.23
N ILE A 291 2.48 -34.55 8.44
CA ILE A 291 3.87 -34.38 8.87
C ILE A 291 3.97 -33.22 9.84
N PHE A 292 3.38 -32.06 9.52
CA PHE A 292 3.42 -30.89 10.40
C PHE A 292 2.78 -31.17 11.78
N LEU A 293 1.82 -32.09 11.88
CA LEU A 293 1.26 -32.55 13.15
C LEU A 293 2.22 -33.39 14.02
N THR A 294 3.40 -33.77 13.53
CA THR A 294 4.35 -34.61 14.28
C THR A 294 5.24 -33.82 15.25
N LYS A 295 5.40 -32.51 15.03
CA LYS A 295 6.18 -31.60 15.87
C LYS A 295 5.39 -30.34 16.18
N THR A 296 5.73 -29.70 17.31
CA THR A 296 5.19 -28.39 17.68
C THR A 296 5.64 -27.32 16.67
N ARG A 297 4.95 -26.18 16.66
CA ARG A 297 5.31 -25.05 15.78
C ARG A 297 6.76 -24.59 15.98
N ASP A 298 7.20 -24.52 17.23
CA ASP A 298 8.51 -23.98 17.58
C ASP A 298 9.63 -24.98 17.22
N GLU A 299 9.41 -26.30 17.37
CA GLU A 299 10.32 -27.32 16.83
C GLU A 299 10.44 -27.24 15.30
N TRP A 300 9.34 -26.99 14.57
CA TRP A 300 9.41 -26.75 13.12
C TRP A 300 10.14 -25.47 12.78
N ALA A 301 9.95 -24.41 13.57
CA ALA A 301 10.68 -23.16 13.38
C ALA A 301 12.20 -23.38 13.53
N GLU A 302 12.64 -24.24 14.47
CA GLU A 302 14.04 -24.62 14.61
C GLU A 302 14.57 -25.41 13.41
N VAL A 303 13.80 -26.38 12.88
CA VAL A 303 14.19 -27.18 11.71
C VAL A 303 14.46 -26.29 10.49
N PHE A 304 13.63 -25.27 10.27
CA PHE A 304 13.71 -24.43 9.08
C PHE A 304 14.46 -23.11 9.28
N ALA A 305 14.87 -22.78 10.51
CA ALA A 305 15.58 -21.56 10.82
C ALA A 305 16.87 -21.43 10.00
N GLY A 306 17.02 -20.32 9.27
CA GLY A 306 18.21 -20.05 8.46
C GLY A 306 18.31 -20.88 7.16
N THR A 307 17.26 -21.61 6.80
CA THR A 307 17.17 -22.37 5.53
C THR A 307 16.35 -21.62 4.48
N ASP A 308 16.52 -21.98 3.21
CA ASP A 308 15.71 -21.46 2.10
C ASP A 308 14.40 -22.24 1.90
N ALA A 309 13.88 -22.91 2.94
CA ALA A 309 12.66 -23.73 2.83
C ALA A 309 11.37 -22.91 2.69
N CYS A 310 11.43 -21.59 2.83
CA CYS A 310 10.27 -20.69 2.88
C CYS A 310 9.20 -21.14 3.88
N CYS A 311 9.62 -21.64 5.04
CA CYS A 311 8.74 -22.12 6.12
C CYS A 311 9.03 -21.37 7.42
N VAL A 312 8.02 -20.69 7.98
CA VAL A 312 8.16 -19.85 9.18
C VAL A 312 6.97 -20.01 10.13
N PRO A 313 7.15 -19.81 11.45
CA PRO A 313 6.03 -19.87 12.39
C PRO A 313 5.04 -18.72 12.17
N VAL A 314 3.74 -19.01 12.30
CA VAL A 314 2.70 -17.99 12.41
C VAL A 314 2.70 -17.47 13.85
N LEU A 315 3.12 -16.21 14.01
CA LEU A 315 3.26 -15.56 15.31
C LEU A 315 2.05 -14.67 15.62
N ASN A 316 1.66 -14.61 16.89
CA ASN A 316 0.80 -13.52 17.36
C ASN A 316 1.62 -12.22 17.53
N ALA A 317 0.95 -11.10 17.81
CA ALA A 317 1.61 -9.79 17.90
C ALA A 317 2.72 -9.72 18.97
N SER A 318 2.54 -10.37 20.12
CA SER A 318 3.52 -10.36 21.22
C SER A 318 4.72 -11.24 20.92
N GLU A 319 4.48 -12.40 20.32
CA GLU A 319 5.54 -13.25 19.80
C GLU A 319 6.34 -12.54 18.70
N ALA A 320 5.66 -11.86 17.77
CA ALA A 320 6.32 -11.10 16.70
C ALA A 320 7.24 -10.01 17.27
N ALA A 321 6.79 -9.25 18.27
CA ALA A 321 7.62 -8.24 18.93
C ALA A 321 8.81 -8.84 19.69
N ALA A 322 8.63 -10.02 20.29
CA ALA A 322 9.69 -10.72 21.01
C ALA A 322 10.66 -11.52 20.10
N HIS A 323 10.27 -11.79 18.85
CA HIS A 323 11.02 -12.68 17.96
C HIS A 323 12.46 -12.16 17.70
N PRO A 324 13.51 -13.02 17.75
CA PRO A 324 14.90 -12.59 17.61
C PRO A 324 15.20 -11.77 16.35
N HIS A 325 14.57 -12.12 15.21
CA HIS A 325 14.68 -11.35 13.97
C HIS A 325 14.17 -9.91 14.14
N ASN A 326 12.99 -9.74 14.72
CA ASN A 326 12.36 -8.43 14.90
C ASN A 326 13.06 -7.60 15.96
N ARG A 327 13.56 -8.22 17.04
CA ARG A 327 14.42 -7.55 18.02
C ARG A 327 15.71 -7.04 17.40
N ARG A 328 16.44 -7.89 16.65
CA ARG A 328 17.68 -7.51 15.96
C ARG A 328 17.44 -6.42 14.92
N ARG A 329 16.24 -6.38 14.36
CA ARG A 329 15.81 -5.33 13.45
C ARG A 329 15.18 -4.13 14.15
N HIS A 330 14.99 -4.10 15.48
CA HIS A 330 14.23 -3.01 16.10
C HIS A 330 12.91 -2.73 15.36
N SER A 331 12.21 -3.78 14.92
CA SER A 331 10.95 -3.64 14.16
C SER A 331 9.80 -3.14 15.03
N PHE A 332 9.97 -3.18 16.35
CA PHE A 332 9.02 -2.70 17.34
C PHE A 332 9.76 -1.85 18.37
N GLU A 333 9.10 -0.81 18.84
CA GLU A 333 9.60 0.13 19.84
C GLU A 333 8.62 0.23 21.02
N PRO A 334 9.09 0.55 22.24
CA PRO A 334 8.19 0.87 23.34
C PRO A 334 7.31 2.07 22.99
N THR A 335 6.01 1.97 23.23
CA THR A 335 5.09 3.08 22.97
C THR A 335 5.39 4.23 23.95
N PRO A 336 5.74 5.43 23.46
CA PRO A 336 6.03 6.55 24.35
C PRO A 336 4.83 6.90 25.23
N GLY A 337 5.07 7.04 26.53
CA GLY A 337 4.03 7.37 27.51
C GLY A 337 3.12 6.21 27.92
N ALA A 338 3.36 4.99 27.43
CA ALA A 338 2.59 3.79 27.79
C ALA A 338 3.52 2.63 28.20
N PRO A 339 3.93 2.54 29.48
CA PRO A 339 4.82 1.49 29.97
C PRO A 339 4.27 0.08 29.69
N GLY A 340 5.13 -0.80 29.17
CA GLY A 340 4.78 -2.19 28.84
C GLY A 340 4.03 -2.38 27.53
N VAL A 341 3.68 -1.28 26.83
CA VAL A 341 3.09 -1.32 25.49
C VAL A 341 4.20 -1.13 24.45
N TYR A 342 4.07 -1.84 23.33
CA TYR A 342 4.97 -1.72 22.19
C TYR A 342 4.15 -1.45 20.93
N GLU A 343 4.83 -0.88 19.94
CA GLU A 343 4.25 -0.55 18.65
C GLU A 343 5.24 -0.81 17.52
N PRO A 344 4.77 -1.03 16.28
CA PRO A 344 5.66 -1.13 15.13
C PRO A 344 6.50 0.14 14.96
N ALA A 345 7.80 -0.03 14.78
CA ALA A 345 8.73 1.06 14.48
C ALA A 345 8.50 1.59 13.05
N PRO A 346 8.86 2.85 12.76
CA PRO A 346 8.73 3.42 11.41
C PRO A 346 9.40 2.56 10.33
N ALA A 347 8.70 2.39 9.20
CA ALA A 347 9.20 1.67 8.02
C ALA A 347 8.89 2.47 6.74
N PRO A 348 9.78 2.43 5.72
CA PRO A 348 11.02 1.65 5.63
C PRO A 348 12.18 2.26 6.44
N LYS A 349 13.24 1.48 6.64
CA LYS A 349 14.47 1.96 7.29
C LYS A 349 15.35 2.69 6.30
N LEU A 350 15.53 3.99 6.50
CA LEU A 350 16.40 4.83 5.70
C LEU A 350 17.80 4.89 6.31
N SER A 351 18.84 4.68 5.50
CA SER A 351 20.23 4.59 5.98
C SER A 351 20.79 5.91 6.53
N ARG A 352 20.40 7.05 5.94
CA ARG A 352 20.89 8.40 6.34
C ARG A 352 19.88 9.17 7.19
N THR A 353 18.60 8.91 7.03
CA THR A 353 17.51 9.67 7.66
C THR A 353 16.44 8.73 8.22
N PRO A 354 16.79 7.80 9.13
CA PRO A 354 15.82 6.85 9.69
C PRO A 354 14.64 7.59 10.33
N GLY A 355 13.46 6.97 10.22
CA GLY A 355 12.31 7.41 11.01
C GLY A 355 12.49 7.07 12.48
N HIS A 356 11.79 7.78 13.35
CA HIS A 356 11.70 7.46 14.78
C HIS A 356 10.35 7.92 15.31
N VAL A 357 9.87 7.30 16.39
CA VAL A 357 8.66 7.77 17.07
C VAL A 357 9.00 9.03 17.90
N PRO A 358 8.54 10.23 17.52
CA PRO A 358 9.07 11.46 18.10
C PRO A 358 8.48 11.81 19.47
N ARG A 359 7.21 11.46 19.71
CA ARG A 359 6.48 11.76 20.96
C ARG A 359 5.26 10.86 21.17
N PRO A 360 4.73 10.75 22.41
CA PRO A 360 3.47 10.07 22.68
C PRO A 360 2.30 10.62 21.86
N CYS A 361 1.22 9.84 21.79
CA CYS A 361 -0.07 10.32 21.32
C CYS A 361 -0.49 11.58 22.12
N PRO A 362 -0.84 12.70 21.47
CA PRO A 362 -1.19 13.94 22.16
C PRO A 362 -2.52 13.79 22.88
N VAL A 363 -2.65 14.45 24.02
CA VAL A 363 -3.96 14.63 24.64
C VAL A 363 -4.75 15.62 23.77
N PRO A 364 -6.02 15.39 23.45
CA PRO A 364 -6.78 16.30 22.59
C PRO A 364 -6.74 17.75 23.11
N GLY A 365 -6.29 18.69 22.28
CA GLY A 365 -6.13 20.10 22.62
C GLY A 365 -4.96 20.43 23.55
N SER A 366 -4.00 19.52 23.79
CA SER A 366 -2.85 19.80 24.66
C SER A 366 -1.93 20.90 24.14
N ASP A 367 -1.90 21.09 22.82
CA ASP A 367 -0.97 22.00 22.16
C ASP A 367 -1.71 23.22 21.59
N THR A 368 -3.00 23.42 21.91
CA THR A 368 -3.84 24.47 21.30
C THR A 368 -3.22 25.86 21.38
N ARG A 369 -2.78 26.29 22.58
CA ARG A 369 -2.18 27.61 22.78
C ARG A 369 -0.87 27.77 22.01
N GLU A 370 -0.01 26.75 22.03
CA GLU A 370 1.28 26.76 21.33
C GLU A 370 1.09 26.88 19.82
N VAL A 371 0.19 26.08 19.25
CA VAL A 371 -0.13 26.08 17.82
C VAL A 371 -0.67 27.46 17.40
N LEU A 372 -1.61 28.04 18.15
CA LEU A 372 -2.17 29.35 17.80
C LEU A 372 -1.10 30.47 17.81
N LEU A 373 -0.23 30.48 18.83
CA LEU A 373 0.87 31.46 18.91
C LEU A 373 1.86 31.26 17.74
N ALA A 374 2.21 30.01 17.42
CA ALA A 374 3.08 29.69 16.28
C ALA A 374 2.48 30.09 14.92
N SER A 375 1.15 30.11 14.81
CA SER A 375 0.44 30.59 13.62
C SER A 375 0.19 32.11 13.62
N GLY A 376 0.83 32.87 14.51
CA GLY A 376 0.82 34.33 14.50
C GLY A 376 -0.40 34.98 15.16
N TYR A 377 -1.06 34.29 16.11
CA TYR A 377 -1.96 34.96 17.04
C TYR A 377 -1.19 35.58 18.20
N SER A 378 -1.61 36.76 18.65
CA SER A 378 -1.15 37.36 19.91
C SER A 378 -1.74 36.63 21.11
N ARG A 379 -1.12 36.78 22.29
CA ARG A 379 -1.64 36.17 23.53
C ARG A 379 -3.07 36.62 23.84
N GLN A 380 -3.39 37.89 23.56
CA GLN A 380 -4.71 38.46 23.79
C GLN A 380 -5.77 37.83 22.87
N GLU A 381 -5.47 37.64 21.58
CA GLU A 381 -6.38 36.95 20.66
C GLU A 381 -6.57 35.48 21.06
N VAL A 382 -5.50 34.80 21.48
CA VAL A 382 -5.60 33.42 21.96
C VAL A 382 -6.51 33.33 23.18
N ASP A 383 -6.32 34.20 24.18
CA ASP A 383 -7.14 34.21 25.38
C ASP A 383 -8.61 34.53 25.06
N PHE A 384 -8.86 35.43 24.10
CA PHE A 384 -10.21 35.70 23.60
C PHE A 384 -10.85 34.46 22.96
N LEU A 385 -10.13 33.73 22.10
CA LEU A 385 -10.65 32.51 21.47
C LEU A 385 -11.02 31.42 22.50
N PHE A 386 -10.28 31.32 23.61
CA PHE A 386 -10.61 30.43 24.71
C PHE A 386 -11.86 30.89 25.48
N GLN A 387 -11.96 32.19 25.77
CA GLN A 387 -13.10 32.78 26.48
C GLN A 387 -14.40 32.59 25.69
N GLU A 388 -14.36 32.76 24.37
CA GLU A 388 -15.51 32.56 23.47
C GLU A 388 -15.81 31.07 23.19
N GLY A 389 -14.98 30.15 23.69
CA GLY A 389 -15.15 28.71 23.45
C GLY A 389 -14.97 28.29 22.00
N VAL A 390 -14.29 29.12 21.19
CA VAL A 390 -13.90 28.82 19.81
C VAL A 390 -12.83 27.73 19.79
N VAL A 391 -11.93 27.75 20.77
CA VAL A 391 -10.89 26.75 20.98
C VAL A 391 -10.97 26.17 22.39
N ALA A 392 -10.33 25.02 22.61
CA ALA A 392 -10.32 24.35 23.91
C ALA A 392 -8.93 23.81 24.29
N GLU A 393 -8.71 23.65 25.58
CA GLU A 393 -7.50 23.05 26.14
C GLU A 393 -7.79 21.61 26.60
N ALA A 394 -6.73 20.81 26.71
CA ALA A 394 -6.82 19.48 27.30
C ALA A 394 -7.33 19.57 28.76
N ARG A 395 -8.26 18.68 29.14
CA ARG A 395 -8.66 18.55 30.55
C ARG A 395 -7.48 18.05 31.39
N SER A 396 -7.22 18.68 32.53
CA SER A 396 -6.34 18.11 33.56
C SER A 396 -6.87 16.74 34.01
N GLU A 397 -5.96 15.79 34.26
CA GLU A 397 -6.21 14.34 34.34
C GLU A 397 -7.17 13.84 35.44
N ARG A 398 -7.75 14.71 36.28
CA ARG A 398 -8.58 14.31 37.43
C ARG A 398 -9.94 13.66 37.09
N SER A 399 -10.25 13.34 35.84
CA SER A 399 -11.62 12.93 35.46
C SER A 399 -11.78 11.78 34.44
N ARG A 400 -10.72 11.00 34.14
CA ARG A 400 -10.86 9.86 33.21
C ARG A 400 -11.47 8.62 33.90
N GLN A 401 -12.79 8.45 33.78
CA GLN A 401 -13.42 7.13 33.75
C GLN A 401 -13.46 6.64 32.29
N LEU A 402 -12.96 5.43 32.04
CA LEU A 402 -12.94 4.77 30.73
C LEU A 402 -14.38 4.53 30.23
N PRO A 403 -14.67 4.68 28.92
CA PRO A 403 -16.02 4.44 28.41
C PRO A 403 -16.34 2.94 28.35
N HIS A 404 -17.47 2.57 28.95
CA HIS A 404 -18.08 1.24 28.84
C HIS A 404 -18.60 0.96 27.42
N HIS A 405 -18.23 -0.18 26.84
CA HIS A 405 -18.87 -0.74 25.65
C HIS A 405 -20.33 -1.19 25.93
N PRO A 406 -21.30 -0.88 25.07
CA PRO A 406 -22.63 -1.49 25.15
C PRO A 406 -22.69 -2.83 24.38
N PRO A 407 -23.47 -3.83 24.85
CA PRO A 407 -23.56 -5.14 24.21
C PRO A 407 -24.51 -5.17 22.99
N SER A 408 -24.10 -5.92 21.97
CA SER A 408 -24.82 -6.15 20.70
C SER A 408 -26.09 -7.00 20.89
N LYS A 409 -27.23 -6.56 20.36
CA LYS A 409 -28.46 -7.36 20.27
C LYS A 409 -28.46 -8.22 18.99
N ARG A 410 -28.53 -9.54 19.17
CA ARG A 410 -28.80 -10.53 18.11
C ARG A 410 -30.24 -10.43 17.62
N ARG A 411 -30.48 -10.44 16.31
CA ARG A 411 -31.76 -10.82 15.71
C ARG A 411 -31.57 -12.02 14.79
N ARG A 412 -32.41 -13.04 14.98
CA ARG A 412 -32.63 -14.17 14.08
C ARG A 412 -33.49 -13.71 12.90
N ALA A 413 -33.27 -14.27 11.72
CA ALA A 413 -34.28 -14.39 10.68
C ALA A 413 -34.09 -15.73 9.95
N ASP A 414 -35.17 -16.49 9.89
CA ASP A 414 -35.34 -17.72 9.14
C ASP A 414 -35.33 -17.50 7.62
N GLY A 415 -35.03 -18.56 6.89
CA GLY A 415 -34.70 -18.53 5.46
C GLY A 415 -35.86 -18.70 4.48
N GLN A 416 -35.49 -18.77 3.20
CA GLN A 416 -36.26 -19.46 2.16
C GLN A 416 -35.43 -19.70 0.89
N GLN A 417 -35.50 -20.93 0.39
CA GLN A 417 -34.95 -21.43 -0.88
C GLN A 417 -35.85 -21.08 -2.07
N ALA A 418 -35.25 -20.81 -3.24
CA ALA A 418 -35.73 -21.22 -4.57
C ALA A 418 -34.63 -20.91 -5.62
N ARG A 419 -33.98 -21.92 -6.22
CA ARG A 419 -34.24 -22.60 -7.52
C ARG A 419 -33.68 -21.87 -8.77
N ASN A 420 -32.64 -22.48 -9.34
CA ASN A 420 -32.10 -22.31 -10.71
C ASN A 420 -33.06 -22.85 -11.78
N PRO A 421 -32.96 -22.40 -13.05
CA PRO A 421 -32.23 -23.18 -14.09
C PRO A 421 -31.45 -22.29 -15.10
N THR A 422 -30.21 -22.59 -15.53
CA THR A 422 -29.68 -23.61 -16.49
C THR A 422 -29.35 -23.03 -17.89
N LEU A 423 -28.04 -23.10 -18.19
CA LEU A 423 -27.29 -23.21 -19.46
C LEU A 423 -27.82 -22.66 -20.80
N LEU A 424 -26.91 -21.98 -21.50
CA LEU A 424 -26.70 -22.08 -22.95
C LEU A 424 -25.20 -22.00 -23.26
N ALA A 425 -24.68 -23.04 -23.92
CA ALA A 425 -23.32 -23.13 -24.42
C ALA A 425 -23.24 -22.60 -25.86
N ALA A 426 -22.18 -21.86 -26.18
CA ALA A 426 -21.77 -21.60 -27.56
C ALA A 426 -20.24 -21.70 -27.66
N VAL A 427 -19.79 -22.48 -28.64
CA VAL A 427 -18.41 -22.85 -28.92
C VAL A 427 -17.68 -21.67 -29.57
N SER A 428 -16.56 -21.27 -28.96
CA SER A 428 -15.60 -20.28 -29.48
C SER A 428 -14.61 -20.97 -30.43
N GLY A 429 -14.34 -20.35 -31.57
CA GLY A 429 -13.15 -20.60 -32.37
C GLY A 429 -12.33 -19.33 -32.46
N THR A 430 -11.14 -19.30 -31.83
CA THR A 430 -10.17 -18.22 -32.02
C THR A 430 -8.74 -18.76 -32.11
N MET A 431 -8.03 -18.26 -33.11
CA MET A 431 -6.61 -18.51 -33.38
C MET A 431 -5.74 -17.98 -32.23
N ALA A 432 -4.82 -18.82 -31.75
CA ALA A 432 -3.82 -18.45 -30.76
C ALA A 432 -2.76 -17.51 -31.38
N THR A 433 -2.48 -16.38 -30.73
CA THR A 433 -1.27 -15.58 -30.98
C THR A 433 -0.25 -15.90 -29.89
N VAL A 434 0.92 -16.39 -30.31
CA VAL A 434 2.03 -16.75 -29.42
C VAL A 434 2.90 -15.51 -29.19
N PRO A 435 3.23 -15.14 -27.94
CA PRO A 435 4.19 -14.07 -27.68
C PRO A 435 5.58 -14.46 -28.19
N VAL A 436 6.11 -13.69 -29.14
CA VAL A 436 7.41 -13.91 -29.75
C VAL A 436 8.51 -13.38 -28.83
N ASN A 437 9.47 -14.24 -28.47
CA ASN A 437 10.71 -13.82 -27.81
C ASN A 437 11.43 -12.79 -28.71
N PRO A 438 11.77 -11.58 -28.24
CA PRO A 438 12.43 -10.58 -29.07
C PRO A 438 13.91 -10.88 -29.33
N LYS A 439 14.54 -11.82 -28.60
CA LYS A 439 15.97 -12.15 -28.78
C LYS A 439 16.32 -12.63 -30.20
N PRO A 440 15.58 -13.58 -30.82
CA PRO A 440 15.77 -13.93 -32.23
C PRO A 440 15.73 -12.71 -33.17
N PHE A 441 14.74 -11.84 -33.02
CA PHE A 441 14.62 -10.63 -33.84
C PHE A 441 15.82 -9.68 -33.68
N LEU A 442 16.26 -9.44 -32.45
CA LEU A 442 17.42 -8.57 -32.20
C LEU A 442 18.71 -9.20 -32.72
N ASN A 443 18.89 -10.51 -32.53
CA ASN A 443 20.04 -11.24 -33.08
C ASN A 443 20.11 -11.13 -34.61
N ASP A 444 18.97 -11.21 -35.31
CA ASP A 444 18.89 -11.04 -36.77
C ASP A 444 19.25 -9.62 -37.25
N LEU A 445 19.22 -8.62 -36.35
CA LEU A 445 19.65 -7.25 -36.62
C LEU A 445 21.13 -7.01 -36.31
N THR A 446 21.82 -7.94 -35.65
CA THR A 446 23.24 -7.78 -35.32
C THR A 446 24.06 -7.73 -36.62
N GLY A 447 24.92 -6.72 -36.73
CA GLY A 447 25.70 -6.40 -37.93
C GLY A 447 25.01 -5.47 -38.93
N LYS A 448 23.73 -5.14 -38.75
CA LYS A 448 22.95 -4.31 -39.69
C LYS A 448 22.84 -2.87 -39.20
N LEU A 449 22.55 -1.96 -40.14
CA LEU A 449 22.14 -0.60 -39.80
C LEU A 449 20.74 -0.63 -39.17
N VAL A 450 20.59 0.00 -38.02
CA VAL A 450 19.34 0.03 -37.26
C VAL A 450 18.97 1.45 -36.89
N LEU A 451 17.67 1.68 -36.74
CA LEU A 451 17.12 2.86 -36.07
C LEU A 451 16.54 2.41 -34.73
N CYS A 452 17.03 3.00 -33.66
CA CYS A 452 16.60 2.78 -32.29
C CYS A 452 15.97 4.06 -31.74
N LYS A 453 14.65 4.03 -31.46
CA LYS A 453 13.95 5.15 -30.84
C LYS A 453 13.91 4.97 -29.33
N LEU A 454 14.23 6.01 -28.57
CA LEU A 454 14.20 6.03 -27.11
C LEU A 454 12.84 6.55 -26.60
N LYS A 455 12.48 6.18 -25.37
CA LYS A 455 11.19 6.54 -24.74
C LYS A 455 10.94 8.05 -24.60
N TRP A 456 12.00 8.86 -24.64
CA TRP A 456 11.95 10.32 -24.55
C TRP A 456 12.15 11.01 -25.91
N GLY A 457 11.93 10.30 -27.02
CA GLY A 457 11.80 10.88 -28.36
C GLY A 457 13.08 10.94 -29.21
N MET A 458 14.26 10.71 -28.62
CA MET A 458 15.52 10.65 -29.36
C MET A 458 15.58 9.40 -30.25
N GLU A 459 16.15 9.53 -31.44
CA GLU A 459 16.37 8.46 -32.40
C GLU A 459 17.86 8.30 -32.67
N TYR A 460 18.37 7.09 -32.49
CA TYR A 460 19.75 6.74 -32.78
C TYR A 460 19.80 5.86 -34.01
N LYS A 461 20.55 6.28 -35.02
CA LYS A 461 20.78 5.50 -36.24
C LYS A 461 22.24 5.03 -36.24
N GLY A 462 22.50 3.74 -36.31
CA GLY A 462 23.86 3.20 -36.27
C GLY A 462 23.89 1.70 -36.51
N SER A 463 25.07 1.11 -36.62
CA SER A 463 25.22 -0.33 -36.84
C SER A 463 25.14 -1.09 -35.52
N LEU A 464 24.23 -2.06 -35.39
CA LEU A 464 24.08 -2.86 -34.17
C LEU A 464 25.22 -3.87 -34.05
N LYS A 465 26.20 -3.63 -33.16
CA LYS A 465 27.39 -4.47 -33.01
C LYS A 465 27.16 -5.70 -32.16
N SER A 466 26.47 -5.53 -31.03
CA SER A 466 26.21 -6.62 -30.10
C SER A 466 25.02 -6.35 -29.21
N ILE A 467 24.50 -7.43 -28.61
CA ILE A 467 23.41 -7.43 -27.65
C ILE A 467 23.83 -8.28 -26.46
N ASP A 468 23.70 -7.76 -25.25
CA ASP A 468 24.03 -8.52 -24.03
C ASP A 468 22.89 -9.46 -23.58
N PRO A 469 23.09 -10.31 -22.54
CA PRO A 469 22.04 -11.22 -22.05
C PRO A 469 20.74 -10.53 -21.58
N TYR A 470 20.83 -9.24 -21.22
CA TYR A 470 19.73 -8.37 -20.79
C TYR A 470 19.11 -7.56 -21.94
N MET A 471 19.55 -7.79 -23.18
CA MET A 471 19.12 -7.09 -24.41
C MET A 471 19.59 -5.63 -24.53
N ASN A 472 20.63 -5.22 -23.79
CA ASN A 472 21.25 -3.91 -23.99
C ASN A 472 21.99 -3.89 -25.33
N LEU A 473 21.93 -2.77 -26.03
CA LEU A 473 22.40 -2.62 -27.41
C LEU A 473 23.72 -1.84 -27.44
N GLN A 474 24.65 -2.28 -28.26
CA GLN A 474 25.84 -1.52 -28.63
C GLN A 474 25.73 -1.10 -30.09
N LEU A 475 25.63 0.20 -30.35
CA LEU A 475 25.62 0.77 -31.69
C LEU A 475 26.98 1.38 -32.03
N LEU A 476 27.41 1.22 -33.28
CA LEU A 476 28.59 1.86 -33.87
C LEU A 476 28.18 2.91 -34.90
N ASN A 477 29.06 3.88 -35.14
CA ASN A 477 28.85 4.96 -36.12
C ASN A 477 27.48 5.62 -35.95
N THR A 478 27.11 5.88 -34.69
CA THR A 478 25.77 6.26 -34.29
C THR A 478 25.54 7.75 -34.53
N GLU A 479 24.47 8.08 -35.24
CA GLU A 479 23.93 9.42 -35.41
C GLU A 479 22.83 9.69 -34.39
N GLU A 480 22.76 10.92 -33.88
CA GLU A 480 21.66 11.39 -33.05
C GLU A 480 20.66 12.21 -33.87
N TRP A 481 19.38 11.88 -33.69
CA TRP A 481 18.25 12.57 -34.28
C TRP A 481 17.24 12.95 -33.18
N VAL A 482 16.74 14.17 -33.23
CA VAL A 482 15.70 14.68 -32.29
C VAL A 482 14.60 15.31 -33.12
N ASP A 483 13.37 14.79 -32.99
CA ASP A 483 12.20 15.22 -33.75
C ASP A 483 12.45 15.26 -35.27
N GLY A 484 13.11 14.23 -35.80
CA GLY A 484 13.43 14.10 -37.23
C GLY A 484 14.59 14.98 -37.71
N SER A 485 15.23 15.76 -36.83
CA SER A 485 16.37 16.61 -37.16
C SER A 485 17.69 15.97 -36.71
N PHE A 486 18.67 15.88 -37.63
CA PHE A 486 20.03 15.43 -37.32
C PHE A 486 20.71 16.39 -36.35
N ARG A 487 21.33 15.86 -35.29
CA ARG A 487 22.03 16.62 -34.24
C ARG A 487 23.52 16.40 -34.23
N GLY A 488 24.00 15.25 -34.69
CA GLY A 488 25.43 14.98 -34.78
C GLY A 488 25.79 13.50 -34.73
N ASN A 489 27.09 13.22 -34.83
CA ASN A 489 27.65 11.88 -34.72
C ASN A 489 28.12 11.61 -33.28
N LEU A 490 27.60 10.55 -32.68
CA LEU A 490 27.94 10.06 -31.34
C LEU A 490 29.02 8.96 -31.34
N GLY A 491 29.24 8.30 -32.48
CA GLY A 491 30.21 7.20 -32.58
C GLY A 491 29.68 5.91 -31.95
N GLU A 492 30.34 5.41 -30.91
CA GLU A 492 29.92 4.19 -30.21
C GLU A 492 28.98 4.51 -29.04
N VAL A 493 27.79 3.93 -29.04
CA VAL A 493 26.73 4.21 -28.06
C VAL A 493 26.22 2.91 -27.43
N PHE A 494 26.11 2.90 -26.11
CA PHE A 494 25.49 1.81 -25.35
C PHE A 494 24.10 2.21 -24.86
N ILE A 495 23.09 1.43 -25.24
CA ILE A 495 21.69 1.72 -24.93
C ILE A 495 21.12 0.61 -24.04
N ARG A 496 20.59 0.98 -22.88
CA ARG A 496 19.85 0.01 -22.05
C ARG A 496 18.52 -0.36 -22.69
N CYS A 497 18.18 -1.64 -22.69
CA CYS A 497 16.96 -2.16 -23.34
C CYS A 497 15.68 -1.46 -22.83
N ASN A 498 15.64 -1.12 -21.54
CA ASN A 498 14.50 -0.46 -20.91
C ASN A 498 14.29 1.00 -21.36
N ASN A 499 15.25 1.59 -22.08
CA ASN A 499 15.16 2.92 -22.66
C ASN A 499 14.66 2.91 -24.11
N VAL A 500 14.68 1.75 -24.77
CA VAL A 500 14.25 1.57 -26.16
C VAL A 500 12.71 1.53 -26.20
N LEU A 501 12.13 2.37 -27.06
CA LEU A 501 10.71 2.35 -27.40
C LEU A 501 10.46 1.34 -28.54
N TYR A 502 11.24 1.42 -29.60
CA TYR A 502 11.31 0.40 -30.65
C TYR A 502 12.67 0.42 -31.35
N ILE A 503 13.01 -0.69 -32.00
CA ILE A 503 14.15 -0.81 -32.90
C ILE A 503 13.70 -1.47 -34.20
N ARG A 504 14.26 -1.03 -35.33
CA ARG A 504 14.04 -1.65 -36.63
C ARG A 504 15.34 -1.67 -37.45
N GLY A 505 15.46 -2.64 -38.34
CA GLY A 505 16.45 -2.58 -39.41
C GLY A 505 16.16 -1.41 -40.35
N MET A 506 17.21 -0.79 -40.85
CA MET A 506 17.17 0.10 -42.00
C MET A 506 17.45 -0.75 -43.24
N ALA A 507 16.73 -0.50 -44.34
CA ALA A 507 17.09 -1.09 -45.62
C ALA A 507 18.40 -0.44 -46.09
N ASP A 508 19.32 -1.23 -46.65
CA ASP A 508 20.50 -0.69 -47.30
C ASP A 508 20.04 0.10 -48.54
N GLU A 509 20.40 1.38 -48.65
CA GLU A 509 20.03 2.25 -49.78
C GLU A 509 20.78 1.89 -51.09
N GLU A 510 21.36 0.69 -51.20
CA GLU A 510 22.15 0.25 -52.37
C GLU A 510 21.41 -0.75 -53.31
N SER A 511 20.10 -0.98 -53.17
CA SER A 511 19.37 -1.90 -54.06
C SER A 511 18.45 -1.26 -55.12
N ASP A 512 18.56 0.05 -55.38
CA ASP A 512 17.80 0.74 -56.45
C ASP A 512 18.70 1.37 -57.55
N MET A 513 19.90 0.82 -57.76
CA MET A 513 20.71 1.05 -58.96
C MET A 513 21.25 -0.26 -59.52
N ASP A 514 20.38 -1.03 -60.20
CA ASP A 514 20.70 -1.81 -61.41
C ASP A 514 19.43 -2.30 -62.11
#